data_AF-A0A929V9E3-F1
#
_entry.id   AF-A0A929V9E3-F1
#
_cell.length_a   1.000
_cell.length_b   1.000
_cell.length_c   1.000
_cell.angle_alpha   90.00
_cell.angle_beta   90.00
_cell.angle_gamma   90.00
#
_symmetry.space_group_name_H-M   'P 1'
#
loop_
_entity.id
_entity.type
_entity.pdbx_description
1 polymer ?
#
loop_
_entity_poly.entity_id
_entity_poly.type
_entity_poly.pdbx_seq_one_letter_code
_entity_poly.pdbx_strand_id
1 'polypeptide(L)' 'MEVKFNLRDGQTITAKFEDDLYNNGDLEDILSRALREADSTSVATLKAKDGIFLVRMTDVVSIKIPS' A
#
# COMPACT_ATOMS: atom_id res chain seq x y z
N MET A 1 -1.67 8.62 -8.78
CA MET A 1 -1.25 8.91 -7.40
C MET A 1 0.02 8.13 -7.00
N GLU A 2 1.00 8.75 -6.33
CA GLU A 2 2.17 8.04 -5.77
C GLU A 2 1.88 7.62 -4.32
N VAL A 3 2.21 6.39 -3.92
CA VAL A 3 2.05 5.90 -2.54
C VAL A 3 3.36 5.28 -2.09
N LYS A 4 3.78 5.61 -0.85
CA LYS A 4 5.02 5.14 -0.25
C LYS A 4 4.74 4.19 0.90
N PHE A 5 5.28 2.99 0.82
CA PHE A 5 5.24 1.96 1.86
C PHE A 5 6.58 1.93 2.57
N ASN A 6 6.59 2.26 3.87
CA ASN A 6 7.79 2.16 4.70
C ASN A 6 7.79 0.79 5.37
N LEU A 7 8.82 -0.01 5.10
CA LEU A 7 8.95 -1.36 5.59
C LEU A 7 9.76 -1.43 6.88
N ARG A 8 9.58 -2.51 7.64
CA ARG A 8 10.23 -2.75 8.94
C ARG A 8 11.75 -2.85 8.86
N ASP A 9 12.27 -3.28 7.71
CA ASP A 9 13.70 -3.34 7.42
C ASP A 9 14.31 -1.98 7.02
N GLY A 10 13.50 -0.90 7.05
CA GLY A 10 13.91 0.45 6.70
C GLY A 10 13.82 0.75 5.20
N GLN A 11 13.44 -0.21 4.36
CA GLN A 11 13.23 0.05 2.94
C GLN A 11 11.96 0.88 2.70
N THR A 12 11.97 1.66 1.63
CA THR A 12 10.79 2.37 1.15
C THR A 12 10.45 1.87 -0.25
N ILE A 13 9.25 1.35 -0.44
CA ILE A 13 8.70 1.01 -1.75
C ILE A 13 7.78 2.14 -2.19
N THR A 14 8.00 2.64 -3.40
CA THR A 14 7.15 3.65 -4.01
C THR A 14 6.38 3.01 -5.17
N ALA A 15 5.05 3.13 -5.15
CA ALA A 15 4.18 2.60 -6.20
C ALA A 15 3.21 3.69 -6.67
N LYS A 16 3.00 3.76 -7.99
CA LYS A 16 2.05 4.71 -8.59
C LYS A 16 0.73 4.00 -8.88
N PHE A 17 -0.37 4.45 -8.32
CA PHE A 17 -1.72 3.94 -8.57
C PHE A 17 -2.46 4.82 -9.59
N GLU A 18 -3.44 4.22 -10.27
CA GLU A 18 -4.40 4.98 -11.09
C GLU A 18 -5.24 5.91 -10.21
N ASP A 19 -5.61 7.07 -10.76
CA ASP A 19 -6.30 8.13 -10.00
C ASP A 19 -7.79 7.80 -9.73
N ASP A 20 -8.37 6.91 -10.53
CA ASP A 20 -9.74 6.42 -10.35
C ASP A 20 -9.94 5.67 -9.01
N LEU A 21 -8.94 4.95 -8.53
CA LEU A 21 -8.94 4.30 -7.20
C LEU A 21 -8.91 5.31 -6.04
N TYR A 22 -8.36 6.51 -6.26
CA TYR A 22 -8.26 7.55 -5.24
C TYR A 22 -9.49 8.45 -5.20
N ASN A 23 -10.11 8.73 -6.35
CA ASN A 23 -11.23 9.68 -6.44
C ASN A 23 -12.48 9.28 -5.64
N ASN A 24 -12.57 8.03 -5.18
CA ASN A 24 -13.63 7.57 -4.27
C ASN A 24 -13.24 7.63 -2.78
N GLY A 25 -12.01 8.03 -2.42
CA GLY A 25 -11.48 7.93 -1.05
C GLY A 25 -11.14 6.49 -0.62
N ASP A 26 -11.37 5.52 -1.50
CA ASP A 26 -11.27 4.09 -1.21
C ASP A 26 -9.82 3.65 -0.95
N LEU A 27 -8.83 4.23 -1.63
CA LEU A 27 -7.46 3.71 -1.57
C LEU A 27 -6.82 3.83 -0.18
N GLU A 28 -6.97 4.98 0.50
CA GLU A 28 -6.40 5.17 1.84
C GLU A 28 -7.08 4.27 2.87
N ASP A 29 -8.41 4.16 2.81
CA ASP A 29 -9.19 3.32 3.73
C ASP A 29 -8.91 1.83 3.50
N ILE A 30 -8.84 1.38 2.23
CA ILE A 30 -8.48 0.00 1.87
C ILE A 30 -7.10 -0.36 2.41
N LEU A 31 -6.11 0.50 2.19
CA LEU A 31 -4.73 0.26 2.63
C LEU A 31 -4.61 0.29 4.16
N SER A 32 -5.28 1.23 4.82
CA SER A 32 -5.31 1.34 6.28
C SER A 32 -6.01 0.16 6.93
N ARG A 33 -7.12 -0.31 6.35
CA ARG A 33 -7.83 -1.50 6.79
C ARG A 33 -6.97 -2.75 6.61
N ALA A 34 -6.34 -2.91 5.44
CA ALA A 34 -5.44 -4.02 5.17
C ALA A 34 -4.26 -4.08 6.14
N LEU A 35 -3.73 -2.92 6.57
CA LEU A 35 -2.71 -2.87 7.62
C LEU A 35 -3.24 -3.30 8.99
N ARG A 36 -4.42 -2.81 9.39
CA ARG A 36 -5.02 -3.13 10.70
C ARG A 36 -5.43 -4.59 10.84
N GLU A 37 -5.87 -5.19 9.75
CA GLU A 37 -6.38 -6.57 9.69
C GLU A 37 -5.29 -7.59 9.36
N ALA A 38 -4.06 -7.15 9.06
CA ALA A 38 -2.97 -8.04 8.67
C ALA A 38 -2.50 -8.96 9.81
N ASP A 39 -2.39 -10.25 9.49
CA ASP A 39 -1.71 -11.27 10.27
C ASP A 39 -0.43 -11.77 9.58
N SER A 40 0.26 -12.74 10.18
CA SER A 40 1.52 -13.29 9.66
C SER A 40 1.41 -13.95 8.27
N THR A 41 0.20 -14.19 7.77
CA THR A 41 -0.07 -14.78 6.45
C THR A 41 -0.58 -13.76 5.43
N SER A 42 -0.82 -12.51 5.85
CA SER A 42 -1.46 -11.49 5.05
C SER A 42 -0.52 -10.91 4.00
N VAL A 43 -0.77 -11.30 2.74
CA VAL A 43 -0.10 -10.77 1.54
C VAL A 43 -1.11 -9.97 0.73
N ALA A 44 -0.78 -8.72 0.44
CA ALA A 44 -1.55 -7.88 -0.47
C ALA A 44 -0.93 -7.88 -1.86
N THR A 45 -1.77 -8.05 -2.88
CA THR A 45 -1.43 -7.83 -4.28
C THR A 45 -1.87 -6.41 -4.66
N LEU A 46 -0.90 -5.53 -4.89
CA LEU A 46 -1.13 -4.13 -5.25
C LEU A 46 -0.87 -3.95 -6.74
N LYS A 47 -1.91 -3.64 -7.50
CA LYS A 47 -1.78 -3.31 -8.92
C LYS A 47 -1.52 -1.81 -9.06
N ALA A 48 -0.31 -1.47 -9.47
CA ALA A 48 0.11 -0.11 -9.77
C ALA A 48 0.34 0.06 -11.28
N LYS A 49 0.54 1.31 -11.72
CA LYS A 49 0.83 1.68 -13.10
C LYS A 49 2.08 0.99 -13.63
N ASP A 50 3.09 0.89 -12.77
CA ASP A 50 4.40 0.36 -13.12
C ASP A 50 4.46 -1.18 -13.01
N GLY A 51 3.38 -1.84 -12.58
CA GLY A 51 3.29 -3.29 -12.46
C GLY A 51 2.50 -3.77 -11.24
N ILE A 52 2.61 -5.07 -10.94
CA ILE A 52 1.98 -5.70 -9.78
C ILE A 52 3.04 -5.89 -8.69
N PHE A 53 2.73 -5.43 -7.49
CA PHE A 53 3.57 -5.57 -6.30
C PHE A 53 2.91 -6.56 -5.33
N LEU A 54 3.71 -7.46 -4.76
CA LEU A 54 3.30 -8.33 -3.66
C LEU A 54 3.96 -7.82 -2.39
N VAL A 55 3.15 -7.47 -1.40
CA VAL A 55 3.63 -6.94 -0.12
C VAL A 55 3.03 -7.77 1.02
N ARG A 56 3.89 -8.27 1.90
CA ARG A 56 3.44 -8.77 3.21
C ARG A 56 3.07 -7.59 4.07
N MET A 57 1.80 -7.49 4.44
CA MET A 57 1.28 -6.32 5.14
C MET A 57 1.88 -6.15 6.54
N THR A 58 2.33 -7.25 7.17
CA THR A 58 3.04 -7.23 8.45
C THR A 58 4.44 -6.60 8.39
N ASP A 59 5.03 -6.57 7.19
CA ASP A 59 6.34 -5.94 6.95
C ASP A 59 6.18 -4.43 6.77
N VAL A 60 4.96 -3.93 6.50
CA VAL A 60 4.67 -2.50 6.34
C VAL A 60 4.46 -1.86 7.72
N VAL A 61 5.23 -0.80 8.00
CA VAL A 61 5.14 -0.02 9.24
C VAL A 61 4.22 1.19 9.06
N SER A 62 4.29 1.85 7.90
CA SER A 62 3.42 2.98 7.59
C SER A 62 3.25 3.15 6.09
N ILE A 63 2.12 3.73 5.72
CA ILE A 63 1.80 4.12 4.35
C ILE A 63 1.69 5.64 4.32
N LYS A 64 2.34 6.27 3.33
CA LYS A 64 2.24 7.70 3.08
C LYS A 64 1.70 7.92 1.68
N ILE A 65 0.58 8.62 1.60
CA ILE A 65 0.00 9.11 0.36
C ILE A 65 0.29 10.62 0.36
N PRO A 66 1.20 11.13 -0.48
CA PRO A 66 1.47 12.56 -0.58
C PRO A 66 0.20 13.28 -1.06
N SER A 67 -0.21 14.30 -0.29
CA SER A 67 -1.30 15.23 -0.62
C SER A 67 -0.94 16.15 -1.79
#